data_AF-A0A2T0Y3C6-F1
#
_entry.id   AF-A0A2T0Y3C6-F1
#
_cell.length_a   1.000
_cell.length_b   1.000
_cell.length_c   1.000
_cell.angle_alpha   90.00
_cell.angle_beta   90.00
_cell.angle_gamma   90.00
#
_symmetry.space_group_name_H-M   'P 1'
#
loop_
_entity.id
_entity.type
_entity.pdbx_description
1 polymer ?
#
loop_
_entity_poly.entity_id
_entity_poly.type
_entity_poly.pdbx_seq_one_letter_code
_entity_poly.pdbx_strand_id
1 'polypeptide(L)'
;MTDDDAGTAAGEPRPARVALTDAAAELLARLRRRHGDLMFHQSGGCCDGSSPMCFPAGDFLTGDADVHLGDLTVPEAPGGPDDGGATFTVPVWMSRAQFEYWSHTHLTIDVVPGRGAGFSVEAPEGVRFLIRSRLFTDAEAEALRG
;
A
#
# COMPACT_ATOMS: atom_id res chain seq x y z
N MET A 1 -8.19 -6.74 49.92
CA MET A 1 -9.14 -5.80 49.30
C MET A 1 -8.38 -5.17 48.17
N THR A 2 -8.84 -5.48 46.97
CA THR A 2 -8.10 -5.58 45.70
C THR A 2 -7.28 -4.36 45.33
N ASP A 3 -6.06 -4.61 44.82
CA ASP A 3 -5.28 -3.73 43.96
C ASP A 3 -6.11 -3.29 42.75
N ASP A 4 -6.16 -2.00 42.46
CA ASP A 4 -6.57 -1.49 41.14
C ASP A 4 -5.45 -0.54 40.68
N ASP A 5 -4.42 -1.19 40.14
CA ASP A 5 -3.29 -0.57 39.46
C ASP A 5 -3.85 0.09 38.18
N ALA A 6 -3.79 1.42 38.14
CA ALA A 6 -4.20 2.22 37.00
C ALA A 6 -3.26 1.93 35.82
N GLY A 7 -3.59 0.89 35.07
CA GLY A 7 -2.94 0.51 33.83
C GLY A 7 -2.97 1.67 32.84
N THR A 8 -1.78 2.20 32.56
CA THR A 8 -1.52 3.18 31.51
C THR A 8 -2.08 2.66 30.19
N ALA A 9 -3.08 3.35 29.63
CA ALA A 9 -3.57 3.10 28.28
C ALA A 9 -2.44 3.46 27.28
N ALA A 10 -1.65 2.45 26.90
CA ALA A 10 -0.85 2.52 25.69
C ALA A 10 -1.85 2.66 24.53
N GLY A 11 -1.85 3.83 23.87
CA GLY A 11 -2.78 4.13 22.78
C GLY A 11 -2.76 3.04 21.72
N GLU A 12 -3.95 2.61 21.28
CA GLU A 12 -4.08 1.67 20.18
C GLU A 12 -3.30 2.19 18.96
N PRO A 13 -2.60 1.30 18.23
CA PRO A 13 -1.83 1.71 17.07
C PRO A 13 -2.76 2.40 16.07
N ARG A 14 -2.35 3.58 15.58
CA ARG A 14 -3.10 4.33 14.58
C ARG A 14 -3.42 3.40 13.38
N PRO A 15 -4.66 3.36 12.88
CA PRO A 15 -5.04 2.45 11.81
C PRO A 15 -4.17 2.63 10.57
N ALA A 16 -3.77 1.52 9.96
CA ALA A 16 -3.11 1.55 8.66
C ALA A 16 -4.10 2.05 7.59
N ARG A 17 -3.63 2.92 6.68
CA ARG A 17 -4.44 3.41 5.56
C ARG A 17 -4.34 2.51 4.33
N VAL A 18 -3.27 1.73 4.23
CA VAL A 18 -2.97 0.86 3.11
C VAL A 18 -2.63 -0.54 3.61
N ALA A 19 -3.10 -1.55 2.87
CA ALA A 19 -2.71 -2.94 2.99
C ALA A 19 -2.54 -3.54 1.60
N LEU A 20 -2.14 -4.81 1.55
CA LEU A 20 -2.07 -5.59 0.32
C LEU A 20 -2.60 -7.00 0.53
N THR A 21 -3.02 -7.64 -0.55
CA THR A 21 -3.34 -9.08 -0.55
C THR A 21 -2.07 -9.92 -0.69
N ASP A 22 -2.14 -11.20 -0.31
CA ASP A 22 -1.04 -12.15 -0.48
C ASP A 22 -0.61 -12.27 -1.95
N ALA A 23 -1.57 -12.30 -2.88
CA ALA A 23 -1.29 -12.35 -4.31
C ALA A 23 -0.52 -11.10 -4.80
N ALA A 24 -0.87 -9.91 -4.29
CA ALA A 24 -0.13 -8.69 -4.59
C ALA A 24 1.27 -8.72 -3.96
N ALA A 25 1.41 -9.24 -2.74
CA ALA A 25 2.70 -9.39 -2.06
C ALA A 25 3.66 -10.29 -2.85
N GLU A 26 3.18 -11.45 -3.30
CA GLU A 26 3.97 -12.37 -4.12
C GLU A 26 4.42 -11.74 -5.44
N LEU A 27 3.54 -10.99 -6.09
CA LEU A 27 3.89 -10.27 -7.33
C LEU A 27 4.96 -9.20 -7.06
N LEU A 28 4.80 -8.40 -6.01
CA LEU A 28 5.77 -7.37 -5.64
C LEU A 28 7.15 -7.97 -5.35
N ALA A 29 7.22 -9.09 -4.63
CA ALA A 29 8.47 -9.78 -4.38
C ALA A 29 9.16 -10.24 -5.68
N ARG A 30 8.39 -10.69 -6.70
CA ARG A 30 8.93 -11.03 -8.02
C ARG A 30 9.41 -9.80 -8.79
N LEU A 31 8.61 -8.74 -8.80
CA LEU A 31 8.92 -7.50 -9.52
C LEU A 31 10.16 -6.82 -8.94
N ARG A 32 10.28 -6.78 -7.61
CA ARG A 32 11.42 -6.18 -6.92
C ARG A 32 12.75 -6.83 -7.30
N ARG A 33 12.78 -8.16 -7.44
CA ARG A 33 14.00 -8.86 -7.92
C ARG A 33 14.45 -8.42 -9.31
N ARG A 34 13.55 -7.91 -10.15
CA ARG A 34 13.85 -7.48 -11.52
C ARG A 34 14.10 -5.98 -11.63
N HIS A 35 13.40 -5.18 -10.84
CA HIS A 35 13.34 -3.72 -11.00
C HIS A 35 13.99 -2.97 -9.83
N GLY A 36 14.41 -3.65 -8.78
CA GLY A 36 14.86 -3.01 -7.53
C GLY A 36 13.68 -2.60 -6.66
N ASP A 37 13.94 -1.69 -5.72
CA ASP A 37 12.89 -1.19 -4.82
C ASP A 37 11.73 -0.57 -5.63
N LEU A 38 10.52 -0.69 -5.10
CA LEU A 38 9.29 -0.34 -5.80
C LEU A 38 8.55 0.75 -5.04
N MET A 39 7.64 1.44 -5.73
CA MET A 39 6.68 2.37 -5.13
C MET A 39 5.34 2.29 -5.86
N PHE A 40 4.27 2.69 -5.17
CA PHE A 40 2.97 2.91 -5.80
C PHE A 40 2.64 4.40 -5.89
N HIS A 41 1.98 4.78 -6.99
CA HIS A 41 1.31 6.07 -7.10
C HIS A 41 -0.11 5.94 -7.63
N GLN A 42 -1.02 6.69 -7.03
CA GLN A 42 -2.44 6.79 -7.40
C GLN A 42 -2.83 8.24 -7.69
N SER A 43 -2.80 8.65 -8.97
CA SER A 43 -3.00 10.05 -9.38
C SER A 43 -4.46 10.44 -9.71
N GLY A 44 -5.31 9.50 -10.13
CA GLY A 44 -6.69 9.74 -10.56
C GLY A 44 -6.82 10.32 -11.99
N GLY A 45 -7.23 9.48 -12.96
CA GLY A 45 -7.54 9.83 -14.37
C GLY A 45 -6.32 9.79 -15.33
N CYS A 46 -6.41 9.45 -16.63
CA CYS A 46 -7.51 9.23 -17.58
C CYS A 46 -7.12 8.11 -18.59
N CYS A 47 -8.05 7.16 -18.79
CA CYS A 47 -8.11 6.02 -19.75
C CYS A 47 -8.24 4.60 -19.12
N ASP A 48 -7.97 4.43 -17.82
CA ASP A 48 -8.18 3.19 -17.05
C ASP A 48 -8.56 3.48 -15.57
N GLY A 49 -8.95 4.73 -15.31
CA GLY A 49 -8.90 5.43 -14.03
C GLY A 49 -9.39 4.64 -12.82
N SER A 50 -8.45 4.27 -11.95
CA SER A 50 -8.55 3.85 -10.53
C SER A 50 -7.49 2.80 -10.17
N SER A 51 -6.81 2.20 -11.15
CA SER A 51 -5.76 1.21 -10.91
C SER A 51 -4.50 1.91 -10.36
N PRO A 52 -3.90 1.38 -9.27
CA PRO A 52 -2.66 1.92 -8.74
C PRO A 52 -1.51 1.52 -9.65
N MET A 53 -0.61 2.46 -9.94
CA MET A 53 0.56 2.20 -10.77
C MET A 53 1.76 1.89 -9.89
N CYS A 54 2.48 0.82 -10.22
CA CYS A 54 3.71 0.38 -9.58
C CYS A 54 4.92 0.82 -10.43
N PHE A 55 5.87 1.51 -9.81
CA PHE A 55 7.09 2.01 -10.44
C PHE A 55 8.32 1.51 -9.69
N PRO A 56 9.50 1.45 -10.31
CA PRO A 56 10.75 1.46 -9.56
C PRO A 56 10.82 2.71 -8.68
N ALA A 57 11.37 2.57 -7.48
CA ALA A 57 11.47 3.66 -6.52
C ALA A 57 12.31 4.81 -7.11
N GLY A 58 11.74 6.02 -7.14
CA GLY A 58 12.39 7.22 -7.68
C GLY A 58 12.07 7.53 -9.15
N ASP A 59 11.48 6.60 -9.91
CA ASP A 59 11.11 6.84 -11.31
C ASP A 59 9.87 7.73 -11.44
N PHE A 60 8.97 7.67 -10.46
CA PHE A 60 7.89 8.64 -10.30
C PHE A 60 8.30 9.70 -9.26
N LEU A 61 8.38 10.96 -9.68
CA LEU A 61 8.71 12.06 -8.79
C LEU A 61 7.47 12.49 -8.00
N THR A 62 7.49 12.31 -6.68
CA THR A 62 6.48 12.85 -5.77
C THR A 62 6.84 14.25 -5.31
N GLY A 63 5.84 15.03 -4.89
CA GLY A 63 6.05 16.36 -4.32
C GLY A 63 4.91 16.80 -3.41
N ASP A 64 4.77 18.11 -3.19
CA ASP A 64 3.75 18.69 -2.29
C ASP A 64 2.30 18.38 -2.71
N ALA A 65 2.12 18.01 -3.97
CA ALA A 65 0.84 17.60 -4.55
C ALA A 65 0.50 16.12 -4.27
N ASP A 66 1.38 15.37 -3.60
CA ASP A 66 1.20 13.96 -3.29
C ASP A 66 1.17 13.73 -1.78
N VAL A 67 0.40 12.74 -1.37
CA VAL A 67 0.23 12.32 0.02
C VAL A 67 0.79 10.91 0.16
N HIS A 68 1.74 10.72 1.07
CA HIS A 68 2.17 9.40 1.50
C HIS A 68 1.08 8.78 2.35
N LEU A 69 0.50 7.68 1.87
CA LEU A 69 -0.57 6.97 2.58
C LEU A 69 -0.03 6.01 3.63
N GLY A 70 1.16 5.47 3.38
CA GLY A 70 1.84 4.51 4.24
C GLY A 70 2.75 3.58 3.44
N ASP A 71 3.42 2.69 4.18
CA ASP A 71 4.36 1.73 3.62
C ASP A 71 3.81 0.30 3.75
N LEU A 72 3.76 -0.41 2.63
CA LEU A 72 3.40 -1.83 2.63
C LEU A 72 4.61 -2.65 3.05
N THR A 73 4.47 -3.47 4.08
CA THR A 73 5.49 -4.48 4.41
C THR A 73 5.23 -5.73 3.60
N VAL A 74 6.18 -6.10 2.76
CA VAL A 74 6.07 -7.24 1.83
C VAL A 74 7.11 -8.29 2.21
N PRO A 75 6.72 -9.56 2.42
CA PRO A 75 7.68 -10.64 2.56
C PRO A 75 8.55 -10.75 1.31
N GLU A 76 9.86 -10.93 1.51
CA GLU A 76 10.72 -11.38 0.42
C GLU A 76 10.25 -12.77 -0.03
N ALA A 77 10.42 -13.06 -1.32
CA ALA A 77 10.18 -14.43 -1.76
C ALA A 77 11.23 -15.35 -1.13
N PRO A 78 10.87 -16.57 -0.70
CA PRO A 78 11.83 -17.49 -0.13
C PRO A 78 12.97 -17.76 -1.13
N GLY A 79 14.19 -17.42 -0.73
CA GLY A 79 15.41 -17.48 -1.55
C GLY A 79 16.44 -18.50 -1.07
N GLY A 80 16.20 -19.19 0.05
CA GLY A 80 17.06 -20.27 0.52
C GLY A 80 16.73 -20.74 1.94
N PRO A 81 17.38 -21.82 2.41
CA PRO A 81 17.16 -22.39 3.75
C PRO A 81 17.56 -21.45 4.91
N ASP A 82 18.23 -20.33 4.62
CA ASP A 82 18.71 -19.34 5.60
C ASP A 82 17.94 -18.00 5.54
N ASP A 83 16.88 -17.89 4.74
CA ASP A 83 16.07 -16.67 4.67
C ASP A 83 15.16 -16.57 5.90
N GLY A 84 15.66 -15.90 6.95
CA GLY A 84 14.99 -15.66 8.22
C GLY A 84 13.75 -14.75 8.16
N GLY A 85 12.91 -14.86 7.13
CA GLY A 85 11.66 -14.10 7.00
C GLY A 85 11.87 -12.62 6.67
N ALA A 86 12.86 -12.31 5.82
CA ALA A 86 13.15 -10.94 5.41
C ALA A 86 11.91 -10.27 4.77
N THR A 87 11.76 -8.97 5.01
CA THR A 87 10.70 -8.14 4.43
C THR A 87 11.30 -6.88 3.82
N PHE A 88 10.58 -6.29 2.87
CA PHE A 88 10.89 -4.98 2.31
C PHE A 88 9.65 -4.08 2.34
N THR A 89 9.87 -2.77 2.26
CA THR A 89 8.79 -1.77 2.28
C THR A 89 8.52 -1.24 0.88
N VAL A 90 7.25 -1.08 0.53
CA VAL A 90 6.81 -0.41 -0.71
C VAL A 90 5.95 0.80 -0.33
N PRO A 91 6.46 2.03 -0.50
CA PRO A 91 5.69 3.23 -0.18
C PRO A 91 4.54 3.43 -1.16
N VAL A 92 3.38 3.84 -0.63
CA VAL A 92 2.17 4.12 -1.40
C VAL A 92 1.86 5.61 -1.35
N TRP A 93 1.79 6.21 -2.51
CA TRP A 93 1.48 7.63 -2.69
C TRP A 93 0.17 7.81 -3.44
N MET A 94 -0.51 8.91 -3.16
CA MET A 94 -1.74 9.30 -3.84
C MET A 94 -1.73 10.80 -4.07
N SER A 95 -2.25 11.28 -5.21
CA SER A 95 -2.39 12.72 -5.41
C SER A 95 -3.30 13.32 -4.34
N ARG A 96 -3.00 14.54 -3.91
CA ARG A 96 -3.77 15.26 -2.88
C ARG A 96 -5.25 15.37 -3.24
N ALA A 97 -5.55 15.63 -4.51
CA ALA A 97 -6.92 15.68 -5.00
C ALA A 97 -7.64 14.34 -4.82
N GLN A 98 -7.02 13.22 -5.18
CA GLN A 98 -7.59 11.90 -4.93
C GLN A 98 -7.68 11.58 -3.43
N PHE A 99 -6.68 11.98 -2.65
CA PHE A 99 -6.67 11.76 -1.22
C PHE A 99 -7.86 12.45 -0.53
N GLU A 100 -8.23 13.67 -0.93
CA GLU A 100 -9.42 14.34 -0.38
C GLU A 100 -10.69 13.47 -0.51
N TYR A 101 -10.88 12.84 -1.67
CA TYR A 101 -11.99 11.94 -1.92
C TYR A 101 -11.89 10.60 -1.18
N TRP A 102 -10.69 10.07 -0.92
CA TRP A 102 -10.48 8.72 -0.37
C TRP A 102 -9.97 8.72 1.08
N SER A 103 -9.79 9.89 1.69
CA SER A 103 -9.19 10.10 3.02
C SER A 103 -9.89 9.32 4.15
N HIS A 104 -11.16 8.98 3.94
CA HIS A 104 -12.02 8.25 4.86
C HIS A 104 -12.12 6.74 4.53
N THR A 105 -11.25 6.24 3.66
CA THR A 105 -11.20 4.83 3.25
C THR A 105 -9.88 4.17 3.62
N HIS A 106 -9.97 2.90 4.02
CA HIS A 106 -8.84 1.98 4.03
C HIS A 106 -8.70 1.37 2.64
N LEU A 107 -7.47 1.38 2.11
CA LEU A 107 -7.14 0.85 0.79
C LEU A 107 -6.40 -0.48 0.90
N THR A 108 -6.78 -1.43 0.06
CA THR A 108 -6.05 -2.69 -0.11
C THR A 108 -5.63 -2.81 -1.56
N ILE A 109 -4.32 -2.92 -1.79
CA ILE A 109 -3.77 -3.22 -3.12
C ILE A 109 -3.91 -4.71 -3.37
N ASP A 110 -4.57 -5.05 -4.46
CA ASP A 110 -4.75 -6.41 -4.95
C ASP A 110 -4.23 -6.54 -6.37
N VAL A 111 -4.18 -7.77 -6.89
CA VAL A 111 -3.80 -8.07 -8.27
C VAL A 111 -4.84 -8.96 -8.93
N VAL A 112 -5.19 -8.65 -10.17
CA VAL A 112 -6.13 -9.44 -10.97
C VAL A 112 -5.60 -9.66 -12.39
N PRO A 113 -6.00 -10.74 -13.09
CA PRO A 113 -5.71 -10.89 -14.51
C PRO A 113 -6.22 -9.70 -15.32
N GLY A 114 -5.43 -9.24 -16.29
CA GLY A 114 -5.82 -8.13 -17.15
C GLY A 114 -4.64 -7.32 -17.64
N ARG A 115 -4.94 -6.34 -18.48
CA ARG A 115 -3.93 -5.41 -18.98
C ARG A 115 -3.54 -4.43 -17.88
N GLY A 116 -2.27 -4.43 -17.48
CA GLY A 116 -1.69 -3.42 -16.59
C GLY A 116 -1.69 -2.02 -17.20
N ALA A 117 -1.57 -0.99 -16.35
CA ALA A 117 -1.41 0.38 -16.80
C ALA A 117 -0.08 0.51 -17.57
N GLY A 118 -0.06 1.32 -18.63
CA GLY A 118 1.05 1.30 -19.61
C GLY A 118 2.44 1.62 -19.04
N PHE A 119 2.51 2.33 -17.91
CA PHE A 119 3.76 2.67 -17.22
C PHE A 119 4.04 1.80 -15.98
N SER A 120 3.12 0.90 -15.63
CA SER A 120 3.22 0.07 -14.44
C SER A 120 4.06 -1.17 -14.72
N VAL A 121 4.97 -1.52 -13.81
CA VAL A 121 5.99 -2.56 -14.07
C VAL A 121 5.43 -3.97 -14.21
N GLU A 122 4.21 -4.25 -13.72
CA GLU A 122 3.54 -5.54 -13.88
C GLU A 122 2.88 -5.71 -15.26
N ALA A 123 2.77 -4.65 -16.07
CA ALA A 123 2.06 -4.71 -17.35
C ALA A 123 2.49 -5.87 -18.28
N PRO A 124 3.78 -6.28 -18.35
CA PRO A 124 4.21 -7.44 -19.14
C PRO A 124 3.78 -8.80 -18.59
N GLU A 125 3.32 -8.88 -17.33
CA GLU A 125 3.00 -10.14 -16.64
C GLU A 125 1.55 -10.62 -16.89
N GLY A 126 0.77 -9.89 -17.71
CA GLY A 126 -0.62 -10.24 -18.02
C GLY A 126 -1.61 -10.04 -16.86
N VAL A 127 -1.17 -9.29 -15.84
CA VAL A 127 -1.95 -8.91 -14.66
C VAL A 127 -1.95 -7.39 -14.50
N ARG A 128 -2.81 -6.90 -13.61
CA ARG A 128 -2.83 -5.50 -13.20
C ARG A 128 -3.10 -5.38 -11.70
N PHE A 129 -2.56 -4.34 -11.08
CA PHE A 129 -2.97 -3.99 -9.73
C PHE A 129 -4.38 -3.37 -9.70
N LEU A 130 -5.05 -3.51 -8.56
CA LEU A 130 -6.41 -3.04 -8.31
C LEU A 130 -6.48 -2.50 -6.87
N ILE A 131 -7.08 -1.34 -6.67
CA ILE A 131 -7.45 -0.88 -5.32
C ILE A 131 -8.81 -1.44 -4.95
N ARG A 132 -8.88 -2.09 -3.79
CA ARG A 132 -10.12 -2.36 -3.05
C ARG A 132 -10.22 -1.37 -1.90
N SER A 133 -11.41 -0.86 -1.63
CA SER A 133 -11.63 0.10 -0.55
C SER A 133 -12.73 -0.34 0.39
N ARG A 134 -12.57 -0.01 1.66
CA ARG A 134 -13.65 0.01 2.66
C ARG A 134 -13.64 1.36 3.38
N LEU A 135 -14.78 1.78 3.91
CA LEU A 135 -14.82 2.92 4.82
C LEU A 135 -14.07 2.56 6.11
N PHE A 136 -13.42 3.56 6.72
CA PHE A 136 -13.01 3.44 8.12
C PHE A 136 -14.24 3.36 9.02
N THR A 137 -14.13 2.60 10.09
CA THR A 137 -15.08 2.67 11.21
C THR A 137 -14.92 4.01 11.93
N ASP A 138 -15.92 4.39 12.75
CA ASP A 138 -15.86 5.65 13.50
C ASP A 138 -14.63 5.73 14.42
N ALA A 139 -14.30 4.62 15.10
CA ALA A 139 -13.12 4.51 15.95
C ALA A 139 -11.81 4.67 15.16
N GLU A 140 -11.70 4.03 13.99
CA GLU A 140 -10.54 4.19 13.11
C GLU A 140 -10.42 5.64 12.60
N ALA A 141 -11.54 6.25 12.21
CA ALA A 141 -11.56 7.62 11.71
C ALA A 141 -11.21 8.64 12.81
N GLU A 142 -11.62 8.39 14.06
CA GLU A 142 -11.23 9.20 15.23
C GLU A 142 -9.74 9.08 15.52
N ALA A 143 -9.19 7.86 15.52
CA ALA A 143 -7.76 7.61 15.71
C ALA A 143 -6.86 8.23 14.61
N LEU A 144 -7.43 8.52 13.43
CA LEU A 144 -6.74 9.18 12.33
C LEU A 144 -6.86 10.72 12.35
N ARG A 145 -7.74 11.29 13.19
CA ARG A 145 -7.96 12.74 13.32
C ARG A 145 -7.10 13.38 14.42
N GLY A 146 -6.75 12.63 15.46
CA GLY A 146 -5.80 13.04 16.51
C GLY A 146 -4.35 12.78 16.11
#